data_AF-X1UUG9-F1
#
_entry.id   AF-X1UUG9-F1
#
_cell.length_a   1.000
_cell.length_b   1.000
_cell.length_c   1.000
_cell.angle_alpha   90.00
_cell.angle_beta   90.00
_cell.angle_gamma   90.00
#
_symmetry.space_group_name_H-M   'P 1'
#
loop_
_entity.id
_entity.type
_entity.pdbx_description
1 polymer ?
#
loop_
_entity_poly.entity_id
_entity_poly.type
_entity_poly.pdbx_seq_one_letter_code
_entity_poly.pdbx_strand_id
1 'polypeptide(L)' 'MEQEDLKKYQETVGKIKGILKYEADLRKVFGPRLDKVQGALGLMESQMDDLAEDKAVEASGEEKSRVKEVVNLFLSI' A
#
# COMPACT_ATOMS: atom_id res chain seq x y z
N MET A 1 -4.46 -10.82 -14.34
CA MET A 1 -4.83 -11.05 -12.93
C MET A 1 -6.29 -11.49 -12.93
N GLU A 2 -6.72 -12.44 -12.09
CA GLU A 2 -8.13 -12.84 -12.07
C GLU A 2 -9.00 -11.74 -11.44
N GLN A 3 -10.28 -11.66 -11.83
CA GLN A 3 -11.21 -10.61 -11.35
C GLN A 3 -11.36 -10.61 -9.82
N GLU A 4 -11.18 -11.76 -9.19
CA GLU A 4 -11.21 -11.94 -7.73
C GLU A 4 -9.98 -11.35 -7.03
N ASP A 5 -8.80 -11.46 -7.65
CA ASP A 5 -7.55 -10.92 -7.12
C ASP A 5 -7.55 -9.39 -7.15
N LEU A 6 -8.08 -8.79 -8.23
CA LEU A 6 -8.26 -7.35 -8.33
C LEU A 6 -9.18 -6.83 -7.22
N LYS A 7 -10.28 -7.54 -6.94
CA LYS A 7 -11.21 -7.18 -5.86
C LYS A 7 -10.53 -7.23 -4.48
N LYS A 8 -9.76 -8.29 -4.19
CA LYS A 8 -8.99 -8.41 -2.93
C LYS A 8 -7.96 -7.30 -2.79
N TYR A 9 -7.33 -6.92 -3.90
CA TYR A 9 -6.36 -5.82 -3.95
C TYR A 9 -7.03 -4.47 -3.64
N GLN A 10 -8.16 -4.17 -4.29
CA GLN A 10 -8.96 -2.97 -4.02
C GLN A 10 -9.44 -2.90 -2.57
N GLU A 11 -9.92 -4.00 -2.00
CA GLU A 11 -10.31 -4.07 -0.59
C GLU A 11 -9.13 -3.80 0.35
N THR A 12 -7.94 -4.26 -0.01
CA THR A 12 -6.71 -4.02 0.77
C THR A 12 -6.32 -2.55 0.75
N VAL A 13 -6.30 -1.93 -0.42
CA VAL A 13 -6.05 -0.48 -0.56
C VAL A 13 -7.08 0.33 0.22
N GLY A 14 -8.36 -0.03 0.13
CA GLY A 14 -9.44 0.62 0.87
C GLY A 14 -9.28 0.54 2.39
N LYS A 15 -8.85 -0.61 2.93
CA LYS A 15 -8.53 -0.77 4.36
C LYS A 15 -7.37 0.12 4.79
N ILE A 16 -6.30 0.19 3.99
CA ILE A 16 -5.14 1.04 4.30
C ILE A 16 -5.55 2.53 4.30
N LYS A 17 -6.39 2.97 3.35
CA LYS A 17 -6.97 4.33 3.37
C LYS A 17 -7.78 4.62 4.63
N GLY A 18 -8.58 3.65 5.07
CA GLY A 18 -9.34 3.75 6.32
C GLY A 18 -8.43 3.96 7.53
N ILE A 19 -7.31 3.23 7.58
CA ILE A 19 -6.29 3.37 8.63
C ILE A 19 -5.62 4.75 8.57
N LEU A 20 -5.26 5.24 7.38
CA LEU A 20 -4.62 6.55 7.21
C LEU A 20 -5.49 7.74 7.61
N LYS A 21 -6.82 7.61 7.71
CA LYS A 21 -7.68 8.66 8.28
C LYS A 21 -7.36 8.98 9.74
N TYR A 22 -6.66 8.08 10.43
CA TYR A 22 -6.15 8.28 11.79
C TYR A 22 -4.71 8.83 11.77
N GLU A 23 -4.38 9.69 10.80
CA GLU A 23 -3.02 10.18 10.55
C GLU A 23 -2.33 10.69 11.82
N ALA A 24 -3.03 11.41 12.69
CA ALA A 24 -2.49 11.93 13.95
C ALA A 24 -2.05 10.82 14.91
N ASP A 25 -2.77 9.70 14.98
CA ASP A 25 -2.44 8.56 15.83
C ASP A 25 -1.39 7.66 15.17
N LEU A 26 -1.45 7.51 13.86
CA LEU A 26 -0.38 6.85 13.10
C LEU A 26 0.94 7.61 13.21
N ARG A 27 0.92 8.94 13.27
CA ARG A 27 2.13 9.74 13.49
C ARG A 27 2.72 9.52 14.88
N LYS A 28 1.91 9.17 15.89
CA LYS A 28 2.40 8.76 17.22
C LYS A 28 3.02 7.37 17.19
N VAL A 29 2.45 6.43 16.43
CA VAL A 29 2.91 5.03 16.34
C VAL A 29 4.13 4.88 15.44
N PHE A 30 4.06 5.42 14.23
CA PHE A 30 5.08 5.25 13.19
C PHE A 30 6.11 6.39 13.19
N GLY A 31 5.78 7.56 13.76
CA GLY A 31 6.69 8.70 13.82
C GLY A 31 7.23 9.06 12.43
N PRO A 32 8.57 9.19 12.27
CA PRO A 32 9.19 9.47 10.97
C PRO A 32 8.98 8.39 9.90
N ARG A 33 8.53 7.19 10.28
CA ARG A 33 8.29 6.08 9.34
C ARG A 33 6.96 6.19 8.62
N LEU A 34 6.09 7.13 9.01
CA LEU A 34 4.79 7.35 8.37
C LEU A 34 4.93 7.69 6.87
N ASP A 35 5.96 8.46 6.51
CA ASP A 35 6.24 8.83 5.12
C ASP A 35 6.53 7.59 4.24
N LYS A 36 7.16 6.56 4.80
CA LYS A 36 7.40 5.28 4.11
C LYS A 36 6.09 4.51 3.89
N VAL A 37 5.20 4.53 4.88
CA VAL A 37 3.87 3.91 4.80
C VAL A 37 3.02 4.59 3.74
N GLN A 38 3.00 5.93 3.73
CA GLN A 38 2.29 6.72 2.71
C GLN A 38 2.87 6.48 1.31
N GLY A 39 4.20 6.42 1.18
CA GLY A 39 4.85 6.12 -0.10
C GLY A 39 4.52 4.73 -0.64
N ALA A 40 4.47 3.71 0.22
CA ALA A 40 4.04 2.37 -0.20
C ALA A 40 2.57 2.33 -0.60
N LEU A 41 1.68 3.06 0.09
CA LEU A 41 0.28 3.16 -0.33
C LEU A 41 0.15 3.79 -1.71
N GLY A 42 0.85 4.91 -1.97
CA GLY A 42 0.79 5.57 -3.27
C GLY A 42 1.24 4.66 -4.42
N LEU A 43 2.24 3.80 -4.18
CA LEU A 43 2.64 2.76 -5.15
C LEU A 43 1.51 1.75 -5.40
N MET A 44 0.84 1.28 -4.33
CA MET A 44 -0.26 0.33 -4.47
C MET A 44 -1.47 0.94 -5.18
N GLU A 45 -1.74 2.24 -4.99
CA GLU A 45 -2.78 2.96 -5.72
C GLU A 45 -2.47 3.08 -7.22
N SER A 46 -1.23 3.48 -7.58
CA SER A 46 -0.82 3.55 -8.98
C SER A 46 -0.95 2.20 -9.69
N GLN A 47 -0.54 1.12 -9.01
CA GLN A 47 -0.68 -0.24 -9.53
C GLN A 47 -2.14 -0.68 -9.65
N MET A 48 -3.02 -0.20 -8.76
CA MET A 48 -4.46 -0.46 -8.85
C MET A 48 -5.07 0.23 -10.06
N ASP A 49 -4.69 1.48 -10.33
CA ASP A 49 -5.16 2.24 -11.48
C ASP A 49 -4.70 1.59 -12.80
N ASP A 50 -3.44 1.16 -12.88
CA ASP A 50 -2.93 0.41 -14.03
C ASP A 50 -3.69 -0.91 -14.25
N LEU A 51 -3.99 -1.66 -13.19
CA LEU A 51 -4.81 -2.87 -13.30
C LEU A 51 -6.26 -2.59 -13.71
N ALA A 52 -6.85 -1.49 -13.25
CA ALA A 52 -8.21 -1.10 -13.61
C ALA A 52 -8.31 -0.70 -15.09
N GLU A 53 -7.22 -0.21 -15.67
CA GLU A 53 -7.08 0.10 -17.09
C GLU A 53 -6.61 -1.11 -17.94
N ASP A 54 -6.59 -2.32 -17.35
CA ASP A 54 -6.15 -3.56 -17.99
C ASP A 54 -4.69 -3.51 -18.51
N LYS A 55 -3.86 -2.65 -17.89
CA LYS A 55 -2.43 -2.53 -18.18
C LYS A 55 -1.63 -3.56 -17.39
N ALA A 56 -0.50 -3.98 -17.95
CA ALA A 56 0.46 -4.79 -17.23
C ALA A 56 1.12 -3.96 -16.11
N VAL A 57 1.00 -4.43 -14.88
CA VAL A 57 1.74 -3.86 -13.74
C VAL A 57 3.13 -4.46 -13.69
N GLU A 58 4.13 -3.61 -13.93
CA GLU A 58 5.52 -3.96 -13.70
C GLU A 58 6.00 -3.29 -12.42
N ALA A 59 6.34 -4.09 -11.42
CA ALA A 59 6.92 -3.61 -10.17
C ALA A 59 8.43 -3.88 -10.16
N SER A 60 9.20 -2.81 -10.04
CA SER A 60 10.66 -2.85 -9.85
C SER A 60 11.04 -3.55 -8.54
N GLY A 61 12.30 -3.99 -8.46
CA GLY A 61 12.85 -4.57 -7.22
C GLY A 61 12.80 -3.62 -6.03
N GLU A 62 12.95 -2.31 -6.27
CA GLU A 62 12.88 -1.28 -5.23
C GLU A 62 11.46 -1.10 -4.68
N GLU A 63 10.45 -1.08 -5.55
CA GLU A 63 9.04 -0.98 -5.15
C GLU A 63 8.61 -2.19 -4.32
N LYS A 64 9.00 -3.40 -4.75
CA LYS A 64 8.76 -4.63 -3.98
C LYS A 64 9.42 -4.57 -2.60
N SER A 65 10.64 -4.04 -2.53
CA SER A 65 11.36 -3.88 -1.26
C SER A 65 10.66 -2.89 -0.32
N ARG A 66 10.17 -1.74 -0.84
CA ARG A 66 9.43 -0.75 -0.05
C ARG A 66 8.13 -1.31 0.51
N VAL A 67 7.33 -1.99 -0.32
CA VAL A 67 6.08 -2.61 0.13
C VAL A 67 6.37 -3.65 1.22
N LYS A 68 7.41 -4.48 1.04
CA LYS A 68 7.82 -5.48 2.04
C LYS A 68 8.29 -4.86 3.35
N GLU A 69 9.05 -3.77 3.30
CA GLU A 69 9.49 -3.03 4.49
C GLU A 69 8.28 -2.49 5.29
N VAL A 70 7.29 -1.94 4.59
CA VAL A 70 6.07 -1.43 5.22
C VAL A 70 5.22 -2.55 5.83
N VAL A 71 5.05 -3.68 5.13
CA VAL A 71 4.35 -4.85 5.70
C VAL A 71 5.05 -5.31 6.99
N ASN A 72 6.38 -5.41 6.99
CA ASN A 72 7.12 -5.79 8.18
C ASN A 72 6.97 -4.77 9.32
N LEU A 73 6.89 -3.47 9.02
CA LEU A 73 6.64 -2.44 10.02
C LEU A 73 5.29 -2.66 10.72
N PHE A 74 4.23 -2.95 9.96
CA PHE A 74 2.91 -3.26 10.54
C PHE A 74 2.91 -4.55 11.36
N LEU A 75 3.68 -5.57 10.97
CA LEU A 75 3.78 -6.85 11.71
C LEU A 75 4.64 -6.75 12.97
N SER A 76 5.42 -5.68 13.12
CA SER A 76 6.36 -5.48 14.24
C SER A 76 5.85 -4.56 15.35
N ILE A 77 4.61 -4.08 15.25
CA ILE A 77 3.90 -3.25 16.24
C ILE A 77 2.94 -4.15 17.01
#